data_AF-A9P294-F1
#
_entry.id   AF-A9P294-F1
#
_cell.length_a   1.000
_cell.length_b   1.000
_cell.length_c   1.000
_cell.angle_alpha   90.00
_cell.angle_beta   90.00
_cell.angle_gamma   90.00
#
_symmetry.space_group_name_H-M   'P 1'
#
loop_
_entity.id
_entity.type
_entity.pdbx_description
1 polymer ?
#
loop_
_entity_poly.entity_id
_entity_poly.type
_entity_poly.pdbx_seq_one_letter_code
_entity_poly.pdbx_strand_id
1 'polypeptide(L)'
;MAVVMNQQNRPLEAIEAIKSFRHLCSKQAQEPLDNVLIDLLKKCGRFDEQISLLKHKLRLIQEGAAFNGKSTKTARSHGRKFQVSIKKETTRLLGNLGLAFMQQHDYCYAEIVYRKAQVLEPDDNKVCNLSVCLMRQGKVEEAMGLLQGLLNNNKNSMNYKHNNSRGKSNSLDRVEALLKEIGDSKTEGRTGEECQSAASRVEDLEWVWCCEDGGGGSQEEEKGWGAAVEVNRKGNRLRVFQEMTSAL
;
A
#
# COMPACT_ATOMS: atom_id res chain seq x y z
N MET A 1 20.71 7.46 10.92
CA MET A 1 20.31 8.55 11.83
C MET A 1 18.82 8.48 12.18
N ALA A 2 17.87 8.56 11.23
CA ALA A 2 16.43 8.50 11.54
C ALA A 2 15.96 7.21 12.25
N VAL A 3 16.50 6.04 11.88
CA VAL A 3 16.20 4.76 12.57
C VAL A 3 16.65 4.79 14.04
N VAL A 4 17.78 5.43 14.33
CA VAL A 4 18.33 5.56 15.68
C VAL A 4 17.50 6.56 16.51
N MET A 5 17.05 7.66 15.90
CA MET A 5 16.17 8.65 16.56
C MET A 5 14.78 8.09 16.91
N ASN A 6 14.23 7.22 16.05
CA ASN A 6 13.00 6.46 16.33
C ASN A 6 13.17 5.48 17.50
N GLN A 7 14.36 4.88 17.65
CA GLN A 7 14.69 4.02 18.80
C GLN A 7 14.89 4.83 20.09
N GLN A 8 15.24 6.11 19.98
CA GLN A 8 15.42 7.05 21.11
C GLN A 8 14.13 7.82 21.48
N ASN A 9 12.97 7.39 20.97
CA ASN A 9 11.68 8.03 21.24
C ASN A 9 11.59 9.52 20.82
N ARG A 10 12.35 9.92 19.80
CA ARG A 10 12.31 11.27 19.20
C ARG A 10 11.80 11.22 17.74
N PRO A 11 10.58 10.69 17.49
CA PRO A 11 10.10 10.46 16.14
C PRO A 11 9.80 11.76 15.37
N LEU A 12 9.45 12.85 16.07
CA LEU A 12 9.17 14.15 15.45
C LEU A 12 10.43 14.77 14.82
N GLU A 13 11.54 14.73 15.53
CA GLU A 13 12.83 15.22 15.00
C GLU A 13 13.35 14.34 13.86
N ALA A 14 13.10 13.02 13.94
CA ALA A 14 13.42 12.12 12.83
C ALA A 14 12.62 12.48 11.56
N ILE A 15 11.35 12.86 11.71
CA ILE A 15 10.51 13.34 10.60
C ILE A 15 11.10 14.63 10.00
N GLU A 16 11.44 15.60 10.83
CA GLU A 16 12.01 16.88 10.39
C GLU A 16 13.36 16.69 9.69
N ALA A 17 14.24 15.87 10.25
CA ALA A 17 15.52 15.52 9.65
C ALA A 17 15.34 14.83 8.29
N ILE A 18 14.43 13.85 8.18
CA ILE A 18 14.17 13.22 6.87
C ILE A 18 13.69 14.27 5.88
N LYS A 19 12.75 15.14 6.25
CA LYS A 19 12.22 16.18 5.36
C LYS A 19 13.30 17.16 4.90
N SER A 20 14.18 17.59 5.80
CA SER A 20 15.25 18.54 5.46
C SER A 20 16.29 17.93 4.53
N PHE A 21 16.63 16.64 4.67
CA PHE A 21 17.66 16.00 3.83
C PHE A 21 17.11 15.29 2.59
N ARG A 22 15.79 15.06 2.49
CA ARG A 22 15.18 14.28 1.41
C ARG A 22 15.54 14.79 0.01
N HIS A 23 15.52 16.11 -0.19
CA HIS A 23 15.77 16.73 -1.49
C HIS A 23 17.24 16.61 -1.94
N LEU A 24 18.17 16.41 -0.99
CA LEU A 24 19.59 16.19 -1.26
C LEU A 24 19.90 14.73 -1.64
N CYS A 25 18.94 13.82 -1.44
CA CYS A 25 19.10 12.40 -1.72
C CYS A 25 18.75 12.06 -3.17
N SER A 26 19.46 11.08 -3.75
CA SER A 26 19.13 10.55 -5.07
C SER A 26 17.72 9.94 -5.10
N LYS A 27 17.08 9.88 -6.28
CA LYS A 27 15.74 9.30 -6.44
C LYS A 27 15.64 7.87 -5.89
N GLN A 28 16.70 7.07 -6.06
CA GLN A 28 16.81 5.71 -5.54
C GLN A 28 16.88 5.65 -4.01
N ALA A 29 17.48 6.66 -3.36
CA ALA A 29 17.55 6.78 -1.91
C ALA A 29 16.28 7.40 -1.30
N GLN A 30 15.54 8.21 -2.06
CA GLN A 30 14.28 8.80 -1.60
C GLN A 30 13.21 7.74 -1.31
N GLU A 31 13.10 6.69 -2.12
CA GLU A 31 12.08 5.65 -1.93
C GLU A 31 12.13 4.95 -0.56
N PRO A 32 13.27 4.41 -0.08
CA PRO A 32 13.36 3.83 1.25
C PRO A 32 13.21 4.88 2.36
N LEU A 33 13.65 6.13 2.14
CA LEU A 33 13.44 7.22 3.10
C LEU A 33 11.94 7.55 3.26
N ASP A 34 11.19 7.58 2.17
CA ASP A 34 9.74 7.79 2.20
C ASP A 34 9.02 6.68 2.96
N ASN A 35 9.45 5.42 2.80
CA ASN A 35 8.85 4.31 3.54
C ASN A 35 9.05 4.48 5.06
N VAL A 36 10.26 4.87 5.48
CA VAL A 36 10.54 5.17 6.89
C VAL A 36 9.74 6.39 7.36
N LEU A 37 9.63 7.43 6.53
CA LEU A 37 8.86 8.63 6.84
C LEU A 37 7.37 8.31 7.04
N ILE A 38 6.77 7.48 6.18
CA ILE A 38 5.38 7.02 6.30
C ILE A 38 5.17 6.31 7.65
N ASP A 39 6.09 5.43 8.04
CA ASP A 39 5.99 4.71 9.32
C ASP A 39 6.09 5.65 10.53
N LEU A 40 6.95 6.67 10.46
CA LEU A 40 7.08 7.67 11.52
C LEU A 40 5.84 8.57 11.61
N LEU A 41 5.32 9.03 10.47
CA LEU A 41 4.12 9.85 10.41
C LEU A 41 2.91 9.10 11.00
N LYS A 42 2.77 7.81 10.68
CA LYS A 42 1.76 6.93 11.26
C LYS A 42 1.89 6.85 12.78
N LYS A 43 3.11 6.63 13.31
CA LYS A 43 3.34 6.55 14.76
C LYS A 43 3.02 7.86 15.49
N CYS A 44 3.24 9.00 14.84
CA CYS A 44 2.98 10.32 15.41
C CYS A 44 1.55 10.82 15.20
N GLY A 45 0.68 10.06 14.53
CA GLY A 45 -0.69 10.49 14.22
C GLY A 45 -0.77 11.63 13.19
N ARG A 46 0.32 11.92 12.46
CA ARG A 46 0.37 12.96 11.42
C ARG A 46 -0.19 12.41 10.10
N PHE A 47 -1.47 12.03 10.12
CA PHE A 47 -2.12 11.30 9.04
C PHE A 47 -2.27 12.13 7.76
N ASP A 48 -2.45 13.46 7.84
CA ASP A 48 -2.58 14.32 6.65
C ASP A 48 -1.31 14.29 5.79
N GLU A 49 -0.16 14.38 6.44
CA GLU A 49 1.14 14.30 5.77
C GLU A 49 1.42 12.90 5.25
N GLN A 50 0.99 11.88 5.99
CA GLN A 50 1.07 10.50 5.54
C GLN A 50 0.26 10.31 4.25
N ILE A 51 -0.98 10.81 4.23
CA ILE A 51 -1.88 10.77 3.07
C ILE A 51 -1.27 11.53 1.90
N SER A 52 -0.78 12.75 2.11
CA SER A 52 -0.13 13.55 1.07
C SER A 52 1.06 12.81 0.44
N LEU A 53 1.91 12.19 1.27
CA LEU A 53 3.06 11.44 0.79
C LEU A 53 2.65 10.17 0.04
N LEU A 54 1.65 9.44 0.52
CA LEU A 54 1.11 8.25 -0.15
C LEU A 54 0.49 8.61 -1.51
N LYS A 55 -0.30 9.69 -1.59
CA LYS A 55 -0.85 10.23 -2.85
C LYS A 55 0.27 10.60 -3.83
N HIS A 56 1.32 11.27 -3.36
CA HIS A 56 2.47 11.62 -4.19
C HIS A 56 3.17 10.37 -4.74
N LYS A 57 3.40 9.34 -3.92
CA LYS A 57 4.00 8.08 -4.38
C LYS A 57 3.13 7.37 -5.42
N LEU A 58 1.81 7.36 -5.22
CA LEU A 58 0.87 6.79 -6.20
C LEU A 58 0.93 7.54 -7.53
N ARG A 59 1.00 8.87 -7.51
CA ARG A 59 1.19 9.69 -8.71
C ARG A 59 2.50 9.36 -9.44
N LEU A 60 3.61 9.20 -8.73
CA LEU A 60 4.89 8.81 -9.34
C LEU A 60 4.84 7.43 -10.02
N ILE A 61 3.99 6.52 -9.55
CA ILE A 61 3.75 5.23 -10.22
C ILE A 61 2.95 5.43 -11.50
N GLN A 62 1.91 6.26 -11.46
CA GLN A 62 1.07 6.59 -12.62
C GLN A 62 1.87 7.26 -13.74
N GLU A 63 2.74 8.20 -13.38
CA GLU A 63 3.65 8.87 -14.32
C GLU A 63 4.79 7.97 -14.81
N GLY A 64 4.88 6.72 -14.34
CA GLY A 64 5.94 5.77 -14.67
C GLY A 64 7.32 6.09 -14.07
N ALA A 65 7.45 7.22 -13.37
CA ALA A 65 8.69 7.70 -12.74
C ALA A 65 9.21 6.75 -11.65
N ALA A 66 8.31 6.07 -10.92
CA ALA A 66 8.69 5.15 -9.85
C ALA A 66 9.31 3.82 -10.34
N PHE A 67 9.09 3.46 -11.61
CA PHE A 67 9.58 2.21 -12.21
C PHE A 67 10.44 2.46 -13.46
N ASN A 68 10.79 3.71 -13.77
CA ASN A 68 11.50 4.11 -15.00
C ASN A 68 10.83 3.54 -16.26
N GLY A 69 9.50 3.58 -16.31
CA GLY A 69 8.69 3.04 -17.42
C GLY A 69 8.62 1.50 -17.50
N LYS A 70 9.20 0.77 -16.55
CA LYS A 70 9.13 -0.71 -16.52
C LYS A 70 7.91 -1.20 -15.73
N SER A 71 7.39 -2.37 -16.07
CA SER A 71 6.29 -2.99 -15.32
C SER A 71 6.71 -3.57 -13.95
N THR A 72 8.00 -3.84 -13.78
CA THR A 72 8.57 -4.39 -12.54
C THR A 72 9.92 -3.77 -12.19
N LYS A 73 10.25 -3.76 -10.90
CA LYS A 73 11.57 -3.37 -10.38
C LYS A 73 12.11 -4.42 -9.42
N THR A 74 13.43 -4.53 -9.34
CA THR A 74 14.08 -5.44 -8.39
C THR A 74 14.26 -4.75 -7.05
N ALA A 75 13.62 -5.29 -6.02
CA ALA A 75 13.83 -4.89 -4.64
C ALA A 75 14.71 -5.91 -3.92
N ARG A 76 15.34 -5.50 -2.81
CA ARG A 76 16.10 -6.38 -1.93
C ARG A 76 15.52 -6.32 -0.53
N SER A 77 15.24 -7.49 0.05
CA SER A 77 14.84 -7.63 1.45
C SER A 77 15.58 -8.82 2.04
N HIS A 78 16.17 -8.65 3.23
CA HIS A 78 16.95 -9.66 3.95
C HIS A 78 17.96 -10.42 3.06
N GLY A 79 18.70 -9.68 2.23
CA GLY A 79 19.72 -10.24 1.32
C GLY A 79 19.18 -10.91 0.06
N ARG A 80 17.86 -11.13 -0.06
CA ARG A 80 17.23 -11.75 -1.23
C ARG A 80 16.69 -10.70 -2.20
N LYS A 81 16.89 -10.94 -3.49
CA LYS A 81 16.30 -10.13 -4.56
C LYS A 81 14.92 -10.67 -4.91
N PHE A 82 13.96 -9.79 -5.09
CA PHE A 82 12.63 -10.13 -5.56
C PHE A 82 12.13 -9.04 -6.50
N GLN A 83 11.20 -9.40 -7.38
CA GLN A 83 10.57 -8.44 -8.28
C GLN A 83 9.31 -7.88 -7.63
N VAL A 84 9.16 -6.57 -7.72
CA VAL A 84 7.96 -5.84 -7.34
C VAL A 84 7.32 -5.35 -8.63
N SER A 85 6.06 -5.68 -8.85
CA SER A 85 5.28 -5.16 -9.98
C SER A 85 4.61 -3.84 -9.62
N ILE A 86 4.30 -3.02 -10.64
CA ILE A 86 3.46 -1.82 -10.48
C ILE A 86 2.19 -2.15 -9.73
N LYS A 87 1.51 -3.23 -10.14
CA LYS A 87 0.27 -3.71 -9.52
C LYS A 87 0.44 -3.96 -8.02
N LYS A 88 1.46 -4.73 -7.62
CA LYS A 88 1.72 -5.06 -6.21
C LYS A 88 2.08 -3.86 -5.36
N GLU A 89 2.88 -2.94 -5.91
CA GLU A 89 3.25 -1.72 -5.20
C GLU A 89 2.08 -0.75 -5.06
N THR A 90 1.27 -0.60 -6.11
CA THR A 90 0.05 0.24 -6.09
C THR A 90 -0.92 -0.26 -5.05
N THR A 91 -1.20 -1.57 -5.05
CA THR A 91 -2.03 -2.23 -4.05
C THR A 91 -1.53 -1.98 -2.62
N ARG A 92 -0.22 -2.07 -2.39
CA ARG A 92 0.40 -1.84 -1.07
C ARG A 92 0.20 -0.39 -0.61
N LEU A 93 0.41 0.58 -1.51
CA LEU A 93 0.23 2.00 -1.21
C LEU A 93 -1.25 2.35 -0.97
N LEU A 94 -2.18 1.80 -1.76
CA LEU A 94 -3.62 1.96 -1.52
C LEU A 94 -4.03 1.36 -0.17
N GLY A 95 -3.51 0.18 0.20
CA GLY A 95 -3.78 -0.39 1.53
C GLY A 95 -3.32 0.50 2.69
N ASN A 96 -2.13 1.10 2.56
CA ASN A 96 -1.62 2.05 3.55
C ASN A 96 -2.44 3.35 3.60
N LEU A 97 -2.90 3.82 2.44
CA LEU A 97 -3.73 5.02 2.32
C LEU A 97 -5.12 4.80 2.94
N GLY A 98 -5.74 3.65 2.66
CA GLY A 98 -7.00 3.26 3.28
C GLY A 98 -6.88 3.19 4.80
N LEU A 99 -5.76 2.66 5.32
CA LEU A 99 -5.51 2.63 6.76
C LEU A 99 -5.36 4.05 7.33
N ALA A 100 -4.66 4.96 6.64
CA ALA A 100 -4.51 6.34 7.09
C ALA A 100 -5.88 7.06 7.17
N PHE A 101 -6.74 6.88 6.17
CA PHE A 101 -8.11 7.43 6.20
C PHE A 101 -8.95 6.84 7.34
N MET A 102 -8.84 5.53 7.62
CA MET A 102 -9.51 4.93 8.78
C MET A 102 -9.07 5.54 10.10
N GLN A 103 -7.80 5.93 10.23
CA GLN A 103 -7.28 6.57 11.43
C GLN A 103 -7.74 8.03 11.58
N GLN A 104 -8.09 8.69 10.46
CA GLN A 104 -8.76 10.00 10.46
C GLN A 104 -10.27 9.91 10.67
N HIS A 105 -10.84 8.70 10.80
CA HIS A 105 -12.27 8.44 10.80
C HIS A 105 -12.98 8.78 9.47
N ASP A 106 -12.22 9.01 8.39
CA ASP A 106 -12.75 9.23 7.04
C ASP A 106 -13.09 7.90 6.34
N TYR A 107 -14.09 7.19 6.86
CA TYR A 107 -14.45 5.86 6.39
C TYR A 107 -14.94 5.83 4.93
N CYS A 108 -15.49 6.93 4.42
CA CYS A 108 -15.95 7.04 3.03
C CYS A 108 -14.76 7.00 2.05
N TYR A 109 -13.67 7.74 2.32
CA TYR A 109 -12.44 7.68 1.50
C TYR A 109 -11.75 6.32 1.63
N ALA A 110 -11.70 5.78 2.85
CA ALA A 110 -11.11 4.47 3.09
C ALA A 110 -11.80 3.37 2.27
N GLU A 111 -13.13 3.38 2.20
CA GLU A 111 -13.92 2.45 1.39
C GLU A 111 -13.49 2.48 -0.09
N ILE A 112 -13.46 3.66 -0.71
CA ILE A 112 -13.12 3.82 -2.13
C ILE A 112 -11.73 3.24 -2.42
N VAL A 113 -10.75 3.59 -1.58
CA VAL A 113 -9.36 3.14 -1.72
C VAL A 113 -9.24 1.63 -1.52
N TYR A 114 -9.91 1.05 -0.52
CA TYR A 114 -9.88 -0.39 -0.30
C TYR A 114 -10.60 -1.18 -1.41
N ARG A 115 -11.71 -0.68 -1.95
CA ARG A 115 -12.36 -1.29 -3.11
C ARG A 115 -11.42 -1.34 -4.31
N LYS A 116 -10.71 -0.23 -4.62
CA LYS A 116 -9.71 -0.24 -5.70
C LYS A 116 -8.57 -1.23 -5.41
N ALA A 117 -8.05 -1.24 -4.18
CA ALA A 117 -6.98 -2.16 -3.80
C ALA A 117 -7.40 -3.64 -3.94
N GLN A 118 -8.66 -3.95 -3.66
CA GLN A 118 -9.24 -5.28 -3.80
C GLN A 118 -9.43 -5.70 -5.26
N VAL A 119 -9.83 -4.76 -6.14
CA VAL A 119 -9.93 -5.00 -7.59
C VAL A 119 -8.56 -5.31 -8.18
N LEU A 120 -7.52 -4.59 -7.76
CA LEU A 120 -6.16 -4.86 -8.20
C LEU A 120 -5.70 -6.24 -7.71
N GLU A 121 -5.53 -6.42 -6.41
CA GLU A 121 -5.14 -7.72 -5.85
C GLU A 121 -6.07 -8.09 -4.70
N PRO A 122 -6.90 -9.13 -4.87
CA PRO A 122 -7.73 -9.65 -3.80
C PRO A 122 -6.88 -10.08 -2.60
N ASP A 123 -7.21 -9.58 -1.41
CA ASP A 123 -6.52 -9.97 -0.17
C ASP A 123 -7.49 -9.97 1.02
N ASP A 124 -7.44 -11.02 1.83
CA ASP A 124 -8.35 -11.18 2.97
C ASP A 124 -8.28 -10.01 3.95
N ASN A 125 -7.09 -9.45 4.20
CA ASN A 125 -6.95 -8.33 5.14
C ASN A 125 -7.58 -7.05 4.60
N LYS A 126 -7.53 -6.82 3.28
CA LYS A 126 -8.20 -5.67 2.65
C LYS A 126 -9.71 -5.80 2.75
N VAL A 127 -10.25 -7.00 2.55
CA VAL A 127 -11.69 -7.27 2.75
C VAL A 127 -12.08 -7.03 4.20
N CYS A 128 -11.30 -7.50 5.17
CA CYS A 128 -11.55 -7.22 6.59
C CYS A 128 -11.52 -5.71 6.89
N ASN A 129 -10.54 -4.97 6.38
CA ASN A 129 -10.44 -3.52 6.59
C ASN A 129 -11.61 -2.77 5.92
N LEU A 130 -12.00 -3.17 4.70
CA LEU A 130 -13.17 -2.64 4.00
C LEU A 130 -14.46 -2.90 4.80
N SER A 131 -14.61 -4.10 5.34
CA SER A 131 -15.77 -4.48 6.16
C SER A 131 -15.89 -3.61 7.42
N VAL A 132 -14.77 -3.31 8.08
CA VAL A 132 -14.74 -2.36 9.20
C VAL A 132 -15.17 -0.96 8.75
N CYS A 133 -14.73 -0.48 7.58
CA CYS A 133 -15.16 0.82 7.05
C CYS A 133 -16.68 0.86 6.83
N LEU A 134 -17.23 -0.19 6.23
CA LEU A 134 -18.67 -0.31 5.98
C LEU A 134 -19.48 -0.39 7.27
N MET A 135 -19.01 -1.14 8.28
CA MET A 135 -19.63 -1.19 9.60
C MET A 135 -19.69 0.19 10.26
N ARG A 136 -18.61 0.99 10.16
CA ARG A 136 -18.54 2.34 10.73
C ARG A 136 -19.46 3.33 10.02
N GLN A 137 -19.68 3.13 8.72
CA GLN A 137 -20.68 3.88 7.95
C GLN A 137 -22.13 3.39 8.16
N GLY A 138 -22.37 2.37 8.98
CA GLY A 138 -23.69 1.78 9.17
C GLY A 138 -24.16 0.83 8.06
N LYS A 139 -23.32 0.57 7.03
CA LYS A 139 -23.58 -0.40 5.95
C LYS A 139 -23.29 -1.84 6.39
N VAL A 140 -23.93 -2.25 7.49
CA VAL A 140 -23.63 -3.51 8.19
C VAL A 140 -23.96 -4.75 7.35
N GLU A 141 -25.05 -4.73 6.60
CA GLU A 141 -25.46 -5.86 5.75
C GLU A 141 -24.44 -6.13 4.62
N GLU A 142 -23.90 -5.08 4.01
CA GLU A 142 -22.86 -5.22 2.98
C GLU A 142 -21.56 -5.77 3.59
N ALA A 143 -21.15 -5.25 4.75
CA ALA A 143 -19.98 -5.75 5.48
C ALA A 143 -20.12 -7.25 5.80
N MET A 144 -21.29 -7.66 6.28
CA MET A 144 -21.58 -9.06 6.61
C MET A 144 -21.51 -9.95 5.37
N GLY A 145 -22.08 -9.50 4.24
CA GLY A 145 -22.01 -10.24 2.98
C GLY A 145 -20.58 -10.46 2.49
N LEU A 146 -19.72 -9.43 2.59
CA LEU A 146 -18.30 -9.55 2.22
C LEU A 146 -17.55 -10.56 3.09
N LEU A 147 -17.75 -10.49 4.42
CA LEU A 147 -17.10 -11.39 5.38
C LEU A 147 -17.57 -12.84 5.21
N GLN A 148 -18.86 -13.07 4.99
CA GLN A 148 -19.40 -14.41 4.72
C GLN A 148 -18.90 -14.97 3.39
N GLY A 149 -18.85 -14.15 2.34
CA GLY A 149 -18.29 -14.55 1.05
C GLY A 149 -16.83 -14.99 1.16
N LEU A 150 -16.02 -14.25 1.92
CA LEU A 150 -14.63 -14.61 2.20
C LEU A 150 -14.53 -15.93 2.98
N LEU A 151 -15.35 -16.13 4.02
CA LEU A 151 -15.38 -17.37 4.80
C LEU A 151 -15.75 -18.58 3.92
N ASN A 152 -16.75 -18.43 3.04
CA ASN A 152 -17.19 -19.50 2.14
C ASN A 152 -16.12 -19.84 1.10
N ASN A 153 -15.46 -18.84 0.51
CA ASN A 153 -14.36 -19.04 -0.42
C ASN A 153 -13.19 -19.79 0.24
N ASN A 154 -12.87 -19.44 1.49
CA ASN A 154 -11.80 -20.10 2.23
C ASN A 154 -12.19 -21.53 2.66
N LYS A 155 -13.42 -21.78 3.13
CA LYS A 155 -13.93 -23.13 3.45
C LYS A 155 -13.88 -24.04 2.23
N ASN A 156 -14.31 -23.55 1.07
CA ASN A 156 -14.21 -24.30 -0.19
C ASN A 156 -12.75 -24.58 -0.56
N SER A 157 -11.84 -23.62 -0.36
CA SER A 157 -10.40 -23.82 -0.60
C SER A 157 -9.76 -24.88 0.31
N MET A 158 -10.19 -25.00 1.57
CA MET A 158 -9.66 -25.97 2.53
C MET A 158 -10.08 -27.40 2.21
N ASN A 159 -11.22 -27.57 1.52
CA ASN A 159 -11.71 -28.88 1.11
C ASN A 159 -10.88 -29.51 -0.03
N TYR A 160 -10.01 -28.75 -0.71
CA TYR A 160 -9.26 -29.21 -1.88
C TYR A 160 -7.73 -29.31 -1.72
N LYS A 161 -7.07 -28.68 -0.74
CA LYS A 161 -5.61 -28.83 -0.53
C LYS A 161 -5.15 -28.61 0.93
N HIS A 162 -4.43 -29.60 1.47
CA HIS A 162 -3.53 -29.45 2.62
C HIS A 162 -2.28 -28.62 2.22
N ASN A 163 -1.76 -27.85 3.18
CA ASN A 163 -0.49 -27.10 3.19
C ASN A 163 -0.57 -25.61 2.84
N ASN A 164 -0.91 -24.77 3.84
CA ASN A 164 -0.02 -23.73 4.42
C ASN A 164 -0.84 -22.89 5.43
N SER A 165 -0.96 -23.36 6.67
CA SER A 165 -2.06 -23.02 7.60
C SER A 165 -1.83 -21.81 8.52
N ARG A 166 -0.61 -21.28 8.65
CA ARG A 166 -0.32 -20.23 9.66
C ARG A 166 -0.79 -18.82 9.30
N GLY A 167 -0.69 -18.40 8.05
CA GLY A 167 -1.14 -17.06 7.61
C GLY A 167 -2.65 -16.96 7.41
N LYS A 168 -3.29 -18.07 7.00
CA LYS A 168 -4.72 -18.19 6.75
C LYS A 168 -5.57 -18.31 8.02
N SER A 169 -5.02 -18.85 9.11
CA SER A 169 -5.72 -18.93 10.40
C SER A 169 -6.03 -17.53 10.93
N ASN A 170 -5.03 -16.65 10.98
CA ASN A 170 -5.21 -15.32 11.55
C ASN A 170 -6.21 -14.44 10.79
N SER A 171 -6.33 -14.60 9.45
CA SER A 171 -7.34 -13.85 8.68
C SER A 171 -8.75 -14.36 8.95
N LEU A 172 -8.93 -15.68 9.09
CA LEU A 172 -10.20 -16.30 9.45
C LEU A 172 -10.63 -15.94 10.88
N ASP A 173 -9.72 -16.00 11.85
CA ASP A 173 -9.99 -15.61 13.23
C ASP A 173 -10.49 -14.16 13.30
N ARG A 174 -9.91 -13.27 12.48
CA ARG A 174 -10.34 -11.88 12.38
C ARG A 174 -11.72 -11.73 11.73
N VAL A 175 -12.03 -12.52 10.71
CA VAL A 175 -13.35 -12.51 10.03
C VAL A 175 -14.44 -12.95 11.00
N GLU A 176 -14.19 -14.03 11.75
CA GLU A 176 -15.14 -14.53 12.76
C GLU A 176 -15.35 -13.52 13.89
N ALA A 177 -14.28 -12.87 14.36
CA ALA A 177 -14.39 -11.80 15.35
C ALA A 177 -15.24 -10.62 14.85
N LEU A 178 -15.06 -10.18 13.60
CA LEU A 178 -15.86 -9.10 13.01
C LEU A 178 -17.33 -9.49 12.83
N LEU A 179 -17.60 -10.73 12.41
CA LEU A 179 -18.97 -11.24 12.29
C LEU A 179 -19.68 -11.30 13.66
N LYS A 180 -18.94 -11.68 14.71
CA LYS A 180 -19.46 -11.66 16.08
C LYS A 180 -19.78 -10.22 16.53
N GLU A 181 -18.88 -9.26 16.28
CA GLU A 181 -19.11 -7.83 16.59
C GLU A 181 -20.36 -7.28 15.86
N ILE A 182 -20.58 -7.68 14.61
CA ILE A 182 -21.80 -7.33 13.86
C ILE A 182 -23.05 -7.91 14.54
N GLY A 183 -23.00 -9.17 14.98
CA GLY A 183 -24.10 -9.82 15.69
C GLY A 183 -24.45 -9.11 17.00
N ASP A 184 -23.44 -8.75 17.78
CA ASP A 184 -23.61 -8.08 19.06
C ASP A 184 -24.13 -6.63 18.86
N SER A 185 -23.61 -5.90 17.88
CA SER A 185 -24.01 -4.50 17.61
C SER A 185 -25.41 -4.32 17.01
N LYS A 186 -26.03 -5.37 16.45
CA LYS A 186 -27.45 -5.31 16.05
C LYS A 186 -28.40 -5.13 17.24
N THR A 187 -27.93 -5.34 18.48
CA THR A 187 -28.71 -5.12 19.70
C THR A 187 -28.65 -3.68 20.23
N GLU A 188 -27.68 -2.88 19.75
CA GLU A 188 -27.46 -1.50 20.14
C GLU A 188 -27.54 -0.61 18.90
N GLY A 189 -28.71 0.01 18.67
CA GLY A 189 -28.97 0.81 17.46
C GLY A 189 -27.90 1.86 17.19
N ARG A 190 -27.00 1.59 16.23
CA ARG A 190 -26.02 2.57 15.75
C ARG A 190 -26.67 3.48 14.71
N THR A 191 -26.74 4.77 15.04
CA THR A 191 -26.87 5.85 14.05
C THR A 191 -25.57 5.89 13.23
N GLY A 192 -25.61 5.46 11.96
CA GLY A 192 -24.47 5.63 11.07
C GLY A 192 -24.18 7.13 10.90
N GLU A 193 -22.90 7.51 10.89
CA GLU A 193 -22.53 8.84 10.40
C GLU A 193 -22.91 8.92 8.92
N GLU A 194 -23.87 9.77 8.58
CA GLU A 194 -24.20 10.04 7.18
C GLU A 194 -22.98 10.67 6.50
N CYS A 195 -22.37 9.95 5.55
CA CYS A 195 -21.36 10.51 4.66
C CYS A 195 -21.99 11.72 3.93
N GLN A 196 -21.71 12.95 4.38
CA GLN A 196 -22.08 14.16 3.65
C GLN A 196 -21.57 14.05 2.21
N SER A 197 -22.46 14.34 1.25
CA SER A 197 -22.40 14.01 -0.19
C SER A 197 -21.06 13.49 -0.71
N ALA A 198 -20.90 12.17 -0.76
CA ALA A 198 -19.73 11.49 -1.33
C ALA A 198 -19.39 11.97 -2.76
N ALA A 199 -20.36 12.47 -3.53
CA ALA A 199 -20.19 12.91 -4.91
C ALA A 199 -19.14 14.03 -5.10
N SER A 200 -19.14 15.08 -4.28
CA SER A 200 -18.16 16.18 -4.41
C SER A 200 -16.76 15.81 -3.91
N ARG A 201 -16.63 14.69 -3.17
CA ARG A 201 -15.37 14.16 -2.61
C ARG A 201 -14.76 13.03 -3.44
N VAL A 202 -15.53 12.46 -4.38
CA VAL A 202 -15.07 11.43 -5.34
C VAL A 202 -14.26 12.04 -6.48
N GLU A 203 -14.53 13.30 -6.87
CA GLU A 203 -13.72 14.05 -7.85
C GLU A 203 -12.26 14.19 -7.38
N ASP A 204 -12.03 14.41 -6.08
CA ASP A 204 -10.68 14.43 -5.45
C ASP A 204 -9.93 13.08 -5.49
N LEU A 205 -10.60 12.01 -5.91
CA LEU A 205 -10.09 10.64 -6.01
C LEU A 205 -10.15 10.09 -7.43
N GLU A 206 -10.41 10.90 -8.47
CA GLU A 206 -10.36 10.43 -9.87
C GLU A 206 -9.04 9.74 -10.20
N TRP A 207 -7.94 10.24 -9.64
CA TRP A 207 -6.62 9.63 -9.76
C TRP A 207 -6.58 8.17 -9.27
N VAL A 208 -7.47 7.72 -8.38
CA VAL A 208 -7.52 6.32 -7.94
C VAL A 208 -7.92 5.38 -9.08
N TRP A 209 -8.66 5.88 -10.07
CA TRP A 209 -9.22 5.08 -11.16
C TRP A 209 -8.42 5.14 -12.46
N CYS A 210 -7.53 6.13 -12.64
CA CYS A 210 -6.69 6.30 -13.84
C CYS A 210 -5.66 5.19 -14.12
N CYS A 211 -5.62 4.10 -13.35
CA CYS A 211 -4.65 3.00 -13.51
C CYS A 211 -5.12 1.87 -14.45
N GLU A 212 -6.29 1.95 -15.10
CA GLU A 212 -6.86 0.82 -15.86
C GLU A 212 -6.47 0.75 -17.35
N ASP A 213 -6.00 1.84 -17.98
CA ASP A 213 -5.79 1.86 -19.45
C ASP A 213 -4.32 1.76 -19.91
N GLY A 214 -3.52 0.93 -19.23
CA GLY A 214 -2.12 0.65 -19.62
C GLY A 214 -1.87 -0.77 -20.18
N GLY A 215 -2.93 -1.51 -20.49
CA GLY A 215 -2.89 -2.92 -20.90
C GLY A 215 -3.09 -3.14 -22.39
N GLY A 216 -2.27 -2.53 -23.24
CA GLY A 216 -2.14 -2.92 -24.65
C GLY A 216 -1.34 -4.22 -24.75
N GLY A 217 -2.03 -5.36 -24.71
CA GLY A 217 -1.47 -6.61 -25.20
C GLY A 217 -1.32 -6.53 -26.71
N SER A 218 -0.10 -6.70 -27.20
CA SER A 218 0.15 -7.14 -28.57
C SER A 218 1.17 -8.25 -28.54
N GLN A 219 0.83 -9.29 -29.28
CA GLN A 219 1.40 -10.61 -29.31
C GLN A 219 2.87 -10.61 -29.75
N GLU A 220 3.51 -11.74 -29.50
CA GLU A 220 4.74 -12.18 -30.15
C GLU A 220 4.76 -11.82 -31.64
N GLU A 221 5.76 -11.06 -32.06
CA GLU A 221 6.41 -11.26 -33.36
C GLU A 221 7.92 -11.27 -33.13
N GLU A 222 8.49 -12.47 -33.11
CA GLU A 222 9.84 -12.68 -33.61
C GLU A 222 9.88 -12.22 -35.07
N LYS A 223 10.64 -11.16 -35.35
CA LYS A 223 11.46 -11.01 -36.56
C LYS A 223 12.46 -9.89 -36.32
N GLY A 224 13.71 -10.17 -36.67
CA GLY A 224 14.83 -9.29 -36.40
C GLY A 224 14.68 -7.88 -36.99
N TRP A 225 15.55 -6.99 -36.54
CA TRP A 225 16.78 -6.68 -37.26
C TRP A 225 17.77 -6.08 -36.24
N GLY A 226 19.04 -6.40 -36.43
CA GLY A 226 20.11 -5.98 -35.54
C GLY A 226 20.43 -4.50 -35.67
N ALA A 227 20.86 -3.91 -34.57
CA ALA A 227 21.98 -2.98 -34.54
C ALA A 227 22.55 -2.99 -33.13
N ALA A 228 23.84 -3.31 -33.05
CA ALA A 228 24.61 -3.45 -31.85
C ALA A 228 24.70 -2.14 -31.06
N VAL A 229 24.66 -2.22 -29.72
CA VAL A 229 25.51 -1.38 -28.88
C VAL A 229 26.12 -2.27 -27.80
N GLU A 230 27.44 -2.31 -27.83
CA GLU A 230 28.31 -3.20 -27.08
C GLU A 230 28.17 -3.05 -25.57
N VAL A 231 28.15 -4.21 -24.92
CA VAL A 231 28.44 -4.36 -23.50
C VAL A 231 29.93 -4.10 -23.29
N ASN A 232 30.30 -2.94 -22.76
CA ASN A 232 31.63 -2.78 -22.16
C ASN A 232 31.56 -3.10 -20.65
N ARG A 233 31.79 -4.38 -20.33
CA ARG A 233 32.11 -4.86 -18.99
C ARG A 233 33.63 -4.93 -18.85
N LYS A 234 34.28 -3.91 -18.28
CA LYS A 234 35.54 -4.09 -17.53
C LYS A 234 35.67 -3.06 -16.40
N GLY A 235 35.72 -3.57 -15.17
CA GLY A 235 36.60 -3.06 -14.10
C GLY A 235 36.18 -1.81 -13.31
N ASN A 236 35.40 -2.00 -12.24
CA ASN A 236 35.94 -1.83 -10.89
C ASN A 236 34.90 -2.21 -9.82
N ARG A 237 35.21 -3.31 -9.11
CA ARG A 237 34.77 -3.53 -7.73
C ARG A 237 35.57 -2.57 -6.83
N LEU A 238 34.98 -2.25 -5.67
CA LEU A 238 35.52 -1.47 -4.54
C LEU A 238 35.49 0.07 -4.69
N ARG A 239 34.44 0.68 -4.12
CA ARG A 239 34.53 1.60 -2.97
C ARG A 239 33.12 1.95 -2.50
N VAL A 240 32.68 1.27 -1.45
CA VAL A 240 31.60 1.69 -0.55
C VAL A 240 32.31 2.18 0.71
N PHE A 241 31.79 3.26 1.33
CA PHE A 241 32.24 3.90 2.58
C PHE A 241 33.43 4.88 2.48
N GLN A 242 33.12 6.17 2.26
CA GLN A 242 33.55 7.30 3.11
C GLN A 242 33.17 8.63 2.43
N GLU A 243 31.97 9.14 2.68
CA GLU A 243 31.66 10.57 2.54
C GLU A 243 30.62 10.94 3.62
N MET A 244 31.10 11.04 4.86
CA MET A 244 30.40 11.67 5.98
C MET A 244 31.46 12.04 7.04
N THR A 245 32.34 12.99 6.70
CA THR A 245 33.14 13.83 7.63
C THR A 245 34.07 14.75 6.83
N SER A 246 33.51 15.82 6.25
CA SER A 246 34.27 17.01 5.83
C SER A 246 33.31 18.13 5.44
N ALA A 247 32.46 18.51 6.40
CA ALA A 247 31.72 19.77 6.41
C ALA A 247 31.58 20.24 7.87
N LEU A 248 32.74 20.47 8.50
CA LEU A 248 33.02 21.46 9.54
C LEU A 248 34.47 21.91 9.31
#